data_AF-A0A8U0M3X1-F1
#
_entry.id   AF-A0A8U0M3X1-F1
#
_cell.length_a   1.000
_cell.length_b   1.000
_cell.length_c   1.000
_cell.angle_alpha   90.00
_cell.angle_beta   90.00
_cell.angle_gamma   90.00
#
_symmetry.space_group_name_H-M   'P 1'
#
loop_
_entity.id
_entity.type
_entity.pdbx_description
1 polymer ?
#
loop_
_entity_poly.entity_id
_entity_poly.type
_entity_poly.pdbx_seq_one_letter_code
_entity_poly.pdbx_strand_id
1 'polypeptide(L)'
;MKNSVVASLLGIALVGQACTGLDSQVFNQASADKFPASADELNSIVGSAYGQLRYAINSVRTCNEAASDEMVVPTRGPDWFDDGRWQKFARHDFSSVTPPQINDAWNYAYTGIAQTNLYLSYLNASTLTIPGKTTTVAELRTLRAWYYYVLCDFFGRVPIITESSPAGSVAQSERKDVFTFIESELKAALPDLRADISTETYGRMTQGAAQALLAKLYINAEVYTGTARWQDCITACDAVTKLGYKLNSDFFALFATNNQSNGANVENIIVGVFDKNYATGNNLTMETLHPTFKAKYSLGADSPWNGYATYADFYGTFASNDVRKNQWLQGVQTDKNGSPIIYNDAVTGETNKTLNFTPKINSIEKAAQNEGVRLIKYQVQSNLPGNNADNDWAILRYADVLLLKAEASLRLGNTATALTSLNPVRLRAGLAAATALTLDDVLAERGRELTWEGWRRSDLIRFGKWEGNWTTKSENFNTPFELVSRDPSRRVFPIPATQLSSNPLLKQNPGY
;
A
#
# COMPACT_ATOMS: atom_id res chain seq x y z
N MET A 1 16.55 6.59 73.71
CA MET A 1 16.06 7.81 73.02
C MET A 1 16.85 7.93 71.73
N LYS A 2 16.29 7.41 70.63
CA LYS A 2 15.61 8.15 69.55
C LYS A 2 16.61 8.81 68.57
N ASN A 3 16.70 8.23 67.37
CA ASN A 3 16.56 8.86 66.04
C ASN A 3 17.23 7.96 64.97
N SER A 4 16.51 7.02 64.33
CA SER A 4 15.67 7.15 63.13
C SER A 4 16.43 7.57 61.85
N VAL A 5 16.86 6.58 61.07
CA VAL A 5 17.01 6.65 59.61
C VAL A 5 16.26 5.44 59.03
N VAL A 6 15.09 5.71 58.44
CA VAL A 6 14.30 4.74 57.68
C VAL A 6 14.72 4.90 56.22
N ALA A 7 15.44 3.92 55.69
CA ALA A 7 15.63 3.75 54.26
C ALA A 7 14.66 2.65 53.80
N SER A 8 13.46 3.05 53.39
CA SER A 8 12.51 2.16 52.72
C SER A 8 12.65 2.34 51.22
N LEU A 9 13.29 1.36 50.57
CA LEU A 9 13.23 1.12 49.13
C LEU A 9 11.76 0.83 48.75
N LEU A 10 11.10 1.80 48.13
CA LEU A 10 9.81 1.58 47.48
C LEU A 10 10.08 0.96 46.11
N GLY A 11 9.92 -0.36 46.01
CA GLY A 11 9.92 -1.07 44.74
C GLY A 11 8.73 -0.64 43.90
N ILE A 12 9.00 -0.03 42.75
CA ILE A 12 8.00 0.20 41.70
C ILE A 12 7.73 -1.15 41.03
N ALA A 13 6.56 -1.71 41.32
CA ALA A 13 6.02 -2.84 40.60
C ALA A 13 5.66 -2.38 39.17
N LEU A 14 6.54 -2.71 38.21
CA LEU A 14 6.22 -2.73 36.79
C LEU A 14 5.19 -3.85 36.57
N VAL A 15 3.91 -3.48 36.46
CA VAL A 15 2.89 -4.37 35.92
C VAL A 15 3.13 -4.44 34.41
N GLY A 16 3.93 -5.41 34.00
CA GLY A 16 3.99 -5.85 32.61
C GLY A 16 2.64 -6.48 32.26
N GLN A 17 1.91 -5.89 31.33
CA GLN A 17 0.88 -6.62 30.60
C GLN A 17 1.57 -7.55 29.61
N ALA A 18 1.92 -8.73 30.12
CA ALA A 18 2.09 -9.93 29.31
C ALA A 18 0.71 -10.61 29.15
N CYS A 19 0.52 -11.25 27.99
CA CYS A 19 -0.51 -12.23 27.65
C CYS A 19 -1.81 -11.71 27.00
N THR A 20 -1.82 -11.70 25.67
CA THR A 20 -2.69 -12.66 24.96
C THR A 20 -1.79 -13.81 24.51
N GLY A 21 -1.91 -14.97 25.14
CA GLY A 21 -1.23 -16.18 24.71
C GLY A 21 -1.77 -16.62 23.35
N LEU A 22 -1.02 -16.36 22.29
CA LEU A 22 -0.97 -17.28 21.17
C LEU A 22 0.14 -18.26 21.51
N ASP A 23 -0.23 -19.41 22.07
CA ASP A 23 0.65 -20.57 22.03
C ASP A 23 0.93 -20.84 20.55
N SER A 24 2.11 -20.44 20.07
CA SER A 24 2.63 -20.93 18.81
C SER A 24 2.85 -22.43 19.00
N GLN A 25 1.85 -23.23 18.65
CA GLN A 25 2.00 -24.67 18.63
C GLN A 25 3.00 -25.01 17.52
N VAL A 26 4.28 -25.10 17.90
CA VAL A 26 5.31 -25.69 17.06
C VAL A 26 4.97 -27.17 16.98
N PHE A 27 4.23 -27.56 15.94
CA PHE A 27 3.92 -28.95 15.69
C PHE A 27 5.22 -29.70 15.39
N ASN A 28 5.50 -30.75 16.15
CA ASN A 28 6.61 -31.63 15.81
C ASN A 28 6.32 -32.35 14.47
N GLN A 29 7.35 -32.88 13.82
CA GLN A 29 7.24 -33.50 12.50
C GLN A 29 6.27 -34.72 12.45
N ALA A 30 6.05 -35.41 13.59
CA ALA A 30 5.10 -36.52 13.74
C ALA A 30 3.66 -36.09 14.07
N SER A 31 3.43 -34.77 14.24
CA SER A 31 2.11 -34.16 14.40
C SER A 31 1.68 -33.40 13.14
N ALA A 32 2.63 -32.96 12.31
CA ALA A 32 2.38 -32.19 11.09
C ALA A 32 1.69 -33.02 9.99
N ASP A 33 1.87 -34.34 9.97
CA ASP A 33 1.17 -35.26 9.06
C ASP A 33 -0.34 -35.36 9.34
N LYS A 34 -0.77 -34.91 10.53
CA LYS A 34 -2.15 -34.94 11.02
C LYS A 34 -2.78 -33.55 11.20
N PHE A 35 -2.09 -32.48 10.79
CA PHE A 35 -2.58 -31.11 10.91
C PHE A 35 -2.65 -30.43 9.52
N PRO A 36 -3.71 -29.66 9.19
CA PRO A 36 -4.94 -29.49 9.97
C PRO A 36 -5.77 -30.78 10.00
N ALA A 37 -6.50 -31.01 11.09
CA ALA A 37 -7.36 -32.19 11.29
C ALA A 37 -8.83 -31.90 10.97
N SER A 38 -9.22 -30.62 10.85
CA SER A 38 -10.59 -30.17 10.63
C SER A 38 -10.67 -28.97 9.68
N ALA A 39 -11.88 -28.66 9.21
CA ALA A 39 -12.14 -27.45 8.43
C ALA A 39 -11.90 -26.16 9.25
N ASP A 40 -12.16 -26.19 10.57
CA ASP A 40 -11.96 -25.03 11.44
C ASP A 40 -10.46 -24.72 11.64
N GLU A 41 -9.63 -25.75 11.74
CA GLU A 41 -8.18 -25.59 11.78
C GLU A 41 -7.64 -25.07 10.44
N LEU A 42 -8.17 -25.56 9.31
CA LEU A 42 -7.85 -25.02 7.99
C LEU A 42 -8.25 -23.55 7.86
N ASN A 43 -9.40 -23.15 8.39
CA ASN A 43 -9.87 -21.76 8.40
C ASN A 43 -8.98 -20.86 9.28
N SER A 44 -8.47 -21.39 10.40
CA SER A 44 -7.55 -20.67 11.29
C SER A 44 -6.20 -20.36 10.62
N ILE A 45 -5.69 -21.30 9.81
CA ILE A 45 -4.51 -21.09 8.95
C ILE A 45 -4.76 -19.95 7.97
N VAL A 46 -5.91 -19.97 7.29
CA VAL A 46 -6.31 -18.92 6.34
C VAL A 46 -6.33 -17.57 7.04
N GLY A 47 -7.12 -17.42 8.11
CA GLY A 47 -7.24 -16.14 8.82
C GLY A 47 -5.89 -15.55 9.25
N SER A 48 -5.00 -16.40 9.77
CA SER A 48 -3.66 -15.99 10.20
C SER A 48 -2.78 -15.54 9.04
N ALA A 49 -2.80 -16.24 7.90
CA ALA A 49 -1.99 -15.89 6.74
C ALA A 49 -2.40 -14.57 6.06
N TYR A 50 -3.70 -14.28 6.04
CA TYR A 50 -4.23 -13.02 5.49
C TYR A 50 -4.04 -11.82 6.44
N GLY A 51 -3.89 -12.07 7.74
CA GLY A 51 -3.68 -11.00 8.73
C GLY A 51 -2.46 -10.12 8.44
N GLN A 52 -1.44 -10.66 7.76
CA GLN A 52 -0.28 -9.88 7.32
C GLN A 52 -0.60 -8.98 6.12
N LEU A 53 -1.48 -9.39 5.21
CA LEU A 53 -1.75 -8.68 3.94
C LEU A 53 -2.16 -7.23 4.17
N ARG A 54 -2.99 -6.96 5.18
CA ARG A 54 -3.52 -5.61 5.49
C ARG A 54 -2.43 -4.57 5.75
N TYR A 55 -1.26 -4.97 6.24
CA TYR A 55 -0.14 -4.04 6.49
C TYR A 55 0.50 -3.49 5.19
N ALA A 56 0.05 -3.94 4.01
CA ALA A 56 0.39 -3.31 2.74
C ALA A 56 0.07 -1.80 2.72
N ILE A 57 -0.97 -1.35 3.45
CA ILE A 57 -1.31 0.08 3.57
C ILE A 57 -0.19 0.90 4.20
N ASN A 58 0.66 0.31 5.06
CA ASN A 58 1.72 1.01 5.77
C ASN A 58 3.10 0.78 5.14
N SER A 59 3.30 -0.39 4.54
CA SER A 59 4.58 -0.76 3.92
C SER A 59 4.62 -0.44 2.43
N VAL A 60 3.64 -0.93 1.66
CA VAL A 60 3.62 -0.79 0.19
C VAL A 60 3.20 0.61 -0.21
N ARG A 61 2.08 1.13 0.32
CA ARG A 61 1.62 2.49 0.02
C ARG A 61 2.68 3.51 0.37
N THR A 62 3.22 3.51 1.59
CA THR A 62 4.17 4.54 2.04
C THR A 62 5.38 4.62 1.12
N CYS A 63 6.02 3.49 0.81
CA CYS A 63 7.18 3.48 -0.08
C CYS A 63 6.84 3.89 -1.52
N ASN A 64 5.68 3.49 -2.04
CA ASN A 64 5.28 3.86 -3.40
C ASN A 64 4.79 5.30 -3.53
N GLU A 65 4.15 5.85 -2.51
CA GLU A 65 3.53 7.16 -2.56
C GLU A 65 4.47 8.26 -2.09
N ALA A 66 5.16 8.08 -0.96
CA ALA A 66 6.05 9.12 -0.42
C ALA A 66 7.27 9.38 -1.34
N ALA A 67 7.67 8.39 -2.14
CA ALA A 67 8.69 8.52 -3.18
C ALA A 67 8.13 8.99 -4.54
N SER A 68 6.88 9.46 -4.60
CA SER A 68 6.15 9.82 -5.82
C SER A 68 5.68 11.29 -5.85
N ASP A 69 5.04 11.69 -6.95
CA ASP A 69 4.48 13.03 -7.19
C ASP A 69 3.10 13.21 -6.54
N GLU A 70 2.57 12.18 -5.90
CA GLU A 70 1.23 12.21 -5.31
C GLU A 70 1.23 12.68 -3.86
N MET A 71 2.20 12.23 -3.06
CA MET A 71 2.18 12.38 -1.61
C MET A 71 3.40 13.14 -1.12
N VAL A 72 3.15 14.03 -0.15
CA VAL A 72 4.18 14.76 0.57
C VAL A 72 3.85 14.78 2.05
N VAL A 73 4.87 14.56 2.87
CA VAL A 73 4.79 14.66 4.33
C VAL A 73 5.78 15.76 4.75
N PRO A 74 5.34 17.03 4.80
CA PRO A 74 6.20 18.11 5.22
C PRO A 74 6.34 18.15 6.75
N THR A 75 7.49 18.63 7.22
CA THR A 75 7.67 19.02 8.62
C THR A 75 6.75 20.19 8.95
N ARG A 76 6.11 20.12 10.12
CA ARG A 76 5.17 21.15 10.62
C ARG A 76 5.52 21.51 12.04
N GLY A 77 6.41 22.49 12.22
CA GLY A 77 6.86 22.91 13.53
C GLY A 77 7.67 21.80 14.21
N PRO A 78 7.29 21.34 15.42
CA PRO A 78 7.99 20.23 16.09
C PRO A 78 7.64 18.86 15.49
N ASP A 79 6.57 18.76 14.68
CA ASP A 79 6.06 17.49 14.18
C ASP A 79 6.61 17.16 12.79
N TRP A 80 6.66 15.86 12.45
CA TRP A 80 6.97 15.34 11.11
C TRP A 80 8.38 15.61 10.56
N PHE A 81 9.31 16.09 11.39
CA PHE A 81 10.72 16.07 10.98
C PHE A 81 11.23 14.62 10.88
N ASP A 82 10.97 13.80 11.91
CA ASP A 82 11.23 12.36 11.93
C ASP A 82 12.61 11.95 11.39
N ASP A 83 13.66 12.67 11.82
CA ASP A 83 15.04 12.53 11.37
C ASP A 83 15.24 12.74 9.86
N GLY A 84 14.40 13.59 9.26
CA GLY A 84 14.45 13.94 7.84
C GLY A 84 13.94 12.84 6.90
N ARG A 85 13.28 11.78 7.40
CA ARG A 85 12.93 10.60 6.59
C ARG A 85 11.98 10.91 5.44
N TRP A 86 11.06 11.85 5.63
CA TRP A 86 10.07 12.21 4.62
C TRP A 86 10.67 13.07 3.51
N GLN A 87 11.59 13.96 3.88
CA GLN A 87 12.40 14.71 2.94
C GLN A 87 13.26 13.75 2.12
N LYS A 88 13.87 12.73 2.74
CA LYS A 88 14.60 11.69 2.02
C LYS A 88 13.73 10.95 1.01
N PHE A 89 12.48 10.63 1.36
CA PHE A 89 11.50 10.10 0.39
C PHE A 89 11.23 11.07 -0.76
N ALA A 90 10.91 12.33 -0.49
CA ALA A 90 10.62 13.33 -1.53
C ALA A 90 11.81 13.60 -2.46
N ARG A 91 13.03 13.51 -1.92
CA ARG A 91 14.29 13.84 -2.60
C ARG A 91 15.01 12.64 -3.22
N HIS A 92 14.44 11.44 -3.07
CA HIS A 92 15.03 10.15 -3.46
C HIS A 92 16.41 9.90 -2.83
N ASP A 93 16.61 10.37 -1.59
CA ASP A 93 17.86 10.25 -0.83
C ASP A 93 17.81 9.09 0.16
N PHE A 94 17.77 7.88 -0.38
CA PHE A 94 17.74 6.65 0.41
C PHE A 94 19.13 6.16 0.81
N SER A 95 19.25 5.61 2.00
CA SER A 95 20.40 4.83 2.46
C SER A 95 19.94 3.48 3.01
N SER A 96 20.88 2.59 3.30
CA SER A 96 20.57 1.30 3.94
C SER A 96 19.98 1.42 5.36
N VAL A 97 19.92 2.64 5.92
CA VAL A 97 19.39 2.89 7.28
C VAL A 97 18.12 3.74 7.24
N THR A 98 18.05 4.75 6.37
CA THR A 98 16.96 5.73 6.36
C THR A 98 16.45 5.94 4.93
N PRO A 99 15.12 6.01 4.70
CA PRO A 99 14.02 5.89 5.66
C PRO A 99 13.81 4.47 6.23
N PRO A 100 13.45 4.32 7.53
CA PRO A 100 13.23 3.01 8.13
C PRO A 100 12.07 2.23 7.51
N GLN A 101 11.12 2.92 6.89
CA GLN A 101 9.99 2.30 6.19
C GLN A 101 10.43 1.38 5.04
N ILE A 102 11.62 1.60 4.48
CA ILE A 102 12.21 0.67 3.50
C ILE A 102 12.50 -0.67 4.16
N ASN A 103 13.06 -0.69 5.37
CA ASN A 103 13.25 -1.92 6.13
C ASN A 103 11.92 -2.53 6.57
N ASP A 104 10.94 -1.70 6.94
CA ASP A 104 9.60 -2.19 7.30
C ASP A 104 8.93 -2.89 6.11
N ALA A 105 9.12 -2.42 4.88
CA ALA A 105 8.62 -3.08 3.68
C ALA A 105 9.33 -4.42 3.39
N TRP A 106 10.64 -4.51 3.65
CA TRP A 106 11.37 -5.79 3.59
C TRP A 106 10.82 -6.79 4.62
N ASN A 107 10.70 -6.36 5.88
CA ASN A 107 10.21 -7.19 6.97
C ASN A 107 8.75 -7.61 6.72
N TYR A 108 7.90 -6.69 6.26
CA TYR A 108 6.52 -6.98 5.88
C TYR A 108 6.42 -8.17 4.92
N ALA A 109 7.20 -8.15 3.84
CA ALA A 109 7.16 -9.18 2.83
C ALA A 109 7.75 -10.50 3.34
N TYR A 110 8.90 -10.48 4.01
CA TYR A 110 9.52 -11.71 4.53
C TYR A 110 8.76 -12.34 5.70
N THR A 111 8.07 -11.55 6.54
CA THR A 111 7.12 -12.07 7.53
C THR A 111 5.98 -12.82 6.86
N GLY A 112 5.39 -12.24 5.80
CA GLY A 112 4.33 -12.90 5.02
C GLY A 112 4.82 -14.17 4.32
N ILE A 113 6.04 -14.16 3.78
CA ILE A 113 6.67 -15.34 3.18
C ILE A 113 6.93 -16.42 4.24
N ALA A 114 7.44 -16.06 5.41
CA ALA A 114 7.68 -17.02 6.49
C ALA A 114 6.39 -17.69 6.97
N GLN A 115 5.31 -16.91 7.14
CA GLN A 115 4.00 -17.44 7.53
C GLN A 115 3.40 -18.34 6.45
N THR A 116 3.43 -17.92 5.18
CA THR A 116 2.91 -18.74 4.08
C THR A 116 3.71 -20.04 3.92
N ASN A 117 5.05 -19.97 4.00
CA ASN A 117 5.91 -21.16 3.96
C ASN A 117 5.61 -22.11 5.11
N LEU A 118 5.41 -21.60 6.33
CA LEU A 118 5.06 -22.42 7.50
C LEU A 118 3.78 -23.21 7.24
N TYR A 119 2.72 -22.53 6.81
CA TYR A 119 1.43 -23.19 6.58
C TYR A 119 1.45 -24.12 5.35
N LEU A 120 2.16 -23.77 4.29
CA LEU A 120 2.39 -24.66 3.16
C LEU A 120 3.13 -25.93 3.60
N SER A 121 4.12 -25.82 4.49
CA SER A 121 4.82 -27.00 5.02
C SER A 121 3.87 -27.96 5.73
N TYR A 122 2.93 -27.44 6.53
CA TYR A 122 1.92 -28.25 7.22
C TYR A 122 0.94 -28.89 6.26
N LEU A 123 0.40 -28.11 5.31
CA LEU A 123 -0.55 -28.63 4.33
C LEU A 123 0.08 -29.69 3.42
N ASN A 124 1.34 -29.51 3.02
CA ASN A 124 2.07 -30.46 2.19
C ASN A 124 2.44 -31.74 2.95
N ALA A 125 2.75 -31.65 4.25
CA ALA A 125 3.03 -32.81 5.09
C ALA A 125 1.76 -33.60 5.47
N SER A 126 0.62 -32.91 5.58
CA SER A 126 -0.65 -33.51 5.97
C SER A 126 -1.09 -34.61 5.00
N THR A 127 -1.35 -35.80 5.54
CA THR A 127 -1.90 -36.96 4.79
C THR A 127 -3.43 -36.97 4.77
N LEU A 128 -4.06 -36.07 5.53
CA LEU A 128 -5.51 -36.00 5.65
C LEU A 128 -6.15 -35.39 4.40
N THR A 129 -7.28 -35.96 4.00
CA THR A 129 -8.14 -35.40 2.95
C THR A 129 -9.12 -34.42 3.59
N ILE A 130 -8.92 -33.13 3.34
CA ILE A 130 -9.68 -32.06 3.97
C ILE A 130 -10.32 -31.22 2.85
N PRO A 131 -11.66 -31.06 2.84
CA PRO A 131 -12.32 -30.16 1.90
C PRO A 131 -11.70 -28.76 1.94
N GLY A 132 -11.41 -28.19 0.77
CA GLY A 132 -10.81 -26.86 0.64
C GLY A 132 -9.29 -26.81 0.76
N LYS A 133 -8.60 -27.89 1.13
CA LYS A 133 -7.13 -27.92 1.26
C LYS A 133 -6.41 -27.44 -0.01
N THR A 134 -6.79 -27.94 -1.18
CA THR A 134 -6.19 -27.57 -2.46
C THR A 134 -6.33 -26.08 -2.75
N THR A 135 -7.53 -25.54 -2.55
CA THR A 135 -7.80 -24.11 -2.71
C THR A 135 -7.00 -23.27 -1.70
N THR A 136 -6.92 -23.69 -0.44
CA THR A 136 -6.09 -23.01 0.57
C THR A 136 -4.61 -23.00 0.20
N VAL A 137 -4.06 -24.11 -0.33
CA VAL A 137 -2.69 -24.15 -0.85
C VAL A 137 -2.51 -23.13 -1.98
N ALA A 138 -3.44 -23.08 -2.93
CA ALA A 138 -3.39 -22.12 -4.03
C ALA A 138 -3.46 -20.66 -3.55
N GLU A 139 -4.30 -20.37 -2.55
CA GLU A 139 -4.38 -19.06 -1.92
C GLU A 139 -3.08 -18.65 -1.24
N LEU A 140 -2.47 -19.56 -0.45
CA LEU A 140 -1.20 -19.29 0.25
C LEU A 140 -0.04 -19.07 -0.73
N ARG A 141 0.01 -19.81 -1.85
CA ARG A 141 0.98 -19.57 -2.92
C ARG A 141 0.77 -18.22 -3.60
N THR A 142 -0.49 -17.82 -3.80
CA THR A 142 -0.83 -16.51 -4.36
C THR A 142 -0.46 -15.36 -3.40
N LEU A 143 -0.70 -15.54 -2.09
CA LEU A 143 -0.22 -14.62 -1.04
C LEU A 143 1.31 -14.51 -1.03
N ARG A 144 2.02 -15.64 -1.11
CA ARG A 144 3.49 -15.66 -1.21
C ARG A 144 3.97 -14.90 -2.44
N ALA A 145 3.32 -15.12 -3.58
CA ALA A 145 3.63 -14.40 -4.82
C ALA A 145 3.41 -12.88 -4.70
N TRP A 146 2.39 -12.42 -3.96
CA TRP A 146 2.21 -11.01 -3.63
C TRP A 146 3.40 -10.43 -2.85
N TYR A 147 3.85 -11.11 -1.79
CA TYR A 147 4.99 -10.65 -1.00
C TYR A 147 6.29 -10.61 -1.83
N TYR A 148 6.51 -11.58 -2.70
CA TYR A 148 7.63 -11.54 -3.65
C TYR A 148 7.47 -10.46 -4.71
N TYR A 149 6.25 -10.15 -5.17
CA TYR A 149 6.00 -9.02 -6.06
C TYR A 149 6.46 -7.71 -5.42
N VAL A 150 6.12 -7.48 -4.15
CA VAL A 150 6.59 -6.30 -3.40
C VAL A 150 8.11 -6.27 -3.34
N LEU A 151 8.76 -7.39 -3.00
CA LEU A 151 10.22 -7.48 -2.96
C LEU A 151 10.88 -7.24 -4.33
N CYS A 152 10.28 -7.75 -5.40
CA CYS A 152 10.75 -7.59 -6.77
C CYS A 152 10.63 -6.13 -7.25
N ASP A 153 9.54 -5.44 -6.95
CA ASP A 153 9.35 -4.02 -7.30
C ASP A 153 10.28 -3.12 -6.49
N PHE A 154 10.45 -3.40 -5.19
CA PHE A 154 11.19 -2.53 -4.27
C PHE A 154 12.69 -2.77 -4.27
N PHE A 155 13.14 -4.02 -4.17
CA PHE A 155 14.55 -4.36 -3.97
C PHE A 155 15.17 -5.05 -5.18
N GLY A 156 14.35 -5.58 -6.09
CA GLY A 156 14.81 -6.29 -7.27
C GLY A 156 15.40 -7.66 -6.93
N ARG A 157 16.65 -7.68 -6.45
CA ARG A 157 17.41 -8.90 -6.15
C ARG A 157 17.21 -9.28 -4.69
N VAL A 158 16.56 -10.42 -4.44
CA VAL A 158 16.24 -10.90 -3.10
C VAL A 158 16.41 -12.41 -2.99
N PRO A 159 16.69 -12.98 -1.81
CA PRO A 159 16.66 -14.42 -1.62
C PRO A 159 15.26 -15.01 -1.86
N ILE A 160 15.17 -16.06 -2.67
CA ILE A 160 13.95 -16.87 -2.80
C ILE A 160 14.01 -17.99 -1.76
N ILE A 161 13.13 -17.90 -0.78
CA ILE A 161 12.93 -18.84 0.32
C ILE A 161 11.53 -19.45 0.22
N THR A 162 11.49 -20.78 0.17
CA THR A 162 10.26 -21.60 0.21
C THR A 162 10.32 -22.55 1.40
N GLU A 163 9.24 -23.28 1.66
CA GLU A 163 9.17 -24.34 2.66
C GLU A 163 10.15 -25.49 2.40
N SER A 164 10.68 -25.59 1.17
CA SER A 164 11.68 -26.58 0.77
C SER A 164 13.12 -26.04 0.81
N SER A 165 13.32 -24.76 1.15
CA SER A 165 14.65 -24.18 1.25
C SER A 165 15.41 -24.77 2.45
N PRO A 166 16.73 -25.00 2.31
CA PRO A 166 17.54 -25.45 3.44
C PRO A 166 17.61 -24.38 4.54
N ALA A 167 17.88 -24.81 5.77
CA ALA A 167 18.14 -23.88 6.86
C ALA A 167 19.43 -23.07 6.60
N GLY A 168 19.42 -21.80 7.00
CA GLY A 168 20.57 -20.90 6.93
C GLY A 168 20.41 -19.73 5.96
N SER A 169 21.53 -19.07 5.67
CA SER A 169 21.57 -17.92 4.77
C SER A 169 21.40 -18.35 3.31
N VAL A 170 20.49 -17.68 2.60
CA VAL A 170 20.25 -17.90 1.16
C VAL A 170 20.77 -16.68 0.39
N ALA A 171 21.50 -16.91 -0.70
CA ALA A 171 21.98 -15.84 -1.56
C ALA A 171 20.83 -15.15 -2.32
N GLN A 172 21.03 -13.90 -2.73
CA GLN A 172 20.06 -13.19 -3.58
C GLN A 172 19.93 -13.88 -4.95
N SER A 173 18.70 -14.06 -5.41
CA SER A 173 18.39 -14.38 -6.79
C SER A 173 18.37 -13.10 -7.63
N GLU A 174 18.64 -13.21 -8.93
CA GLU A 174 18.52 -12.07 -9.83
C GLU A 174 17.05 -11.65 -9.98
N ARG A 175 16.80 -10.37 -10.27
CA ARG A 175 15.43 -9.83 -10.35
C ARG A 175 14.54 -10.59 -11.35
N LYS A 176 15.11 -11.02 -12.47
CA LYS A 176 14.43 -11.85 -13.48
C LYS A 176 14.04 -13.24 -12.96
N ASP A 177 14.80 -13.80 -12.02
CA ASP A 177 14.52 -15.11 -11.43
C ASP A 177 13.40 -14.97 -10.39
N VAL A 178 13.40 -13.86 -9.63
CA VAL A 178 12.28 -13.49 -8.73
C VAL A 178 10.99 -13.28 -9.54
N PHE A 179 11.06 -12.57 -10.67
CA PHE A 179 9.94 -12.44 -11.62
C PHE A 179 9.40 -13.81 -12.05
N THR A 180 10.30 -14.70 -12.49
CA THR A 180 9.93 -16.03 -12.99
C THR A 180 9.30 -16.87 -11.88
N PHE A 181 9.83 -16.77 -10.65
CA PHE A 181 9.25 -17.43 -9.48
C PHE A 181 7.82 -16.96 -9.23
N ILE A 182 7.57 -15.64 -9.16
CA ILE A 182 6.22 -15.07 -8.98
C ILE A 182 5.28 -15.57 -10.07
N GLU A 183 5.70 -15.50 -11.35
CA GLU A 183 4.88 -15.95 -12.48
C GLU A 183 4.50 -17.43 -12.35
N SER A 184 5.47 -18.29 -12.00
CA SER A 184 5.24 -19.72 -11.86
C SER A 184 4.33 -20.08 -10.68
N GLU A 185 4.47 -19.39 -9.54
CA GLU A 185 3.60 -19.56 -8.38
C GLU A 185 2.15 -19.22 -8.73
N LEU A 186 1.93 -18.06 -9.37
CA LEU A 186 0.60 -17.61 -9.76
C LEU A 186 -0.04 -18.56 -10.78
N LYS A 187 0.70 -18.92 -11.83
CA LYS A 187 0.21 -19.83 -12.87
C LYS A 187 -0.15 -21.21 -12.33
N ALA A 188 0.64 -21.74 -11.40
CA ALA A 188 0.37 -23.03 -10.81
C ALA A 188 -0.80 -23.01 -9.81
N ALA A 189 -1.03 -21.88 -9.13
CA ALA A 189 -2.17 -21.73 -8.21
C ALA A 189 -3.50 -21.51 -8.94
N LEU A 190 -3.50 -20.83 -10.09
CA LEU A 190 -4.69 -20.39 -10.81
C LEU A 190 -5.83 -21.43 -10.94
N PRO A 191 -5.58 -22.69 -11.36
CA PRO A 191 -6.65 -23.67 -11.58
C PRO A 191 -7.45 -24.02 -10.32
N ASP A 192 -6.83 -23.88 -9.13
CA ASP A 192 -7.38 -24.33 -7.85
C ASP A 192 -7.99 -23.18 -7.03
N LEU A 193 -7.88 -21.94 -7.52
CA LEU A 193 -8.48 -20.76 -6.90
C LEU A 193 -9.97 -20.63 -7.24
N ARG A 194 -10.75 -20.07 -6.30
CA ARG A 194 -12.13 -19.67 -6.56
C ARG A 194 -12.21 -18.61 -7.66
N ALA A 195 -13.19 -18.74 -8.55
CA ALA A 195 -13.43 -17.83 -9.67
C ALA A 195 -14.61 -16.86 -9.42
N ASP A 196 -15.44 -17.14 -8.42
CA ASP A 196 -16.66 -16.38 -8.16
C ASP A 196 -16.38 -15.05 -7.44
N ILE A 197 -17.22 -14.05 -7.74
CA ILE A 197 -17.24 -12.74 -7.10
C ILE A 197 -18.42 -12.74 -6.13
N SER A 198 -18.14 -12.93 -4.84
CA SER A 198 -19.16 -13.03 -3.80
C SER A 198 -18.68 -12.38 -2.51
N THR A 199 -19.56 -12.32 -1.51
CA THR A 199 -19.18 -11.88 -0.15
C THR A 199 -18.23 -12.87 0.53
N GLU A 200 -18.22 -14.13 0.13
CA GLU A 200 -17.33 -15.15 0.69
C GLU A 200 -15.90 -15.08 0.14
N THR A 201 -15.75 -14.59 -1.10
CA THR A 201 -14.43 -14.40 -1.73
C THR A 201 -13.84 -13.01 -1.49
N TYR A 202 -14.60 -12.12 -0.86
CA TYR A 202 -14.13 -10.78 -0.53
C TYR A 202 -12.87 -10.83 0.35
N GLY A 203 -11.83 -10.09 -0.04
CA GLY A 203 -10.55 -10.07 0.67
C GLY A 203 -9.71 -11.36 0.53
N ARG A 204 -10.14 -12.34 -0.27
CA ARG A 204 -9.39 -13.59 -0.52
C ARG A 204 -8.70 -13.59 -1.88
N MET A 205 -7.61 -14.32 -1.97
CA MET A 205 -6.91 -14.57 -3.24
C MET A 205 -7.78 -15.47 -4.12
N THR A 206 -8.36 -14.89 -5.16
CA THR A 206 -9.17 -15.57 -6.18
C THR A 206 -8.41 -15.68 -7.50
N GLN A 207 -9.00 -16.36 -8.50
CA GLN A 207 -8.51 -16.26 -9.88
C GLN A 207 -8.42 -14.81 -10.34
N GLY A 208 -9.35 -13.94 -9.91
CA GLY A 208 -9.29 -12.51 -10.19
C GLY A 208 -8.04 -11.85 -9.62
N ALA A 209 -7.72 -12.12 -8.34
CA ALA A 209 -6.54 -11.59 -7.68
C ALA A 209 -5.23 -12.07 -8.34
N ALA A 210 -5.14 -13.37 -8.64
CA ALA A 210 -3.97 -13.94 -9.31
C ALA A 210 -3.77 -13.37 -10.73
N GLN A 211 -4.83 -13.22 -11.52
CA GLN A 211 -4.77 -12.62 -12.85
C GLN A 211 -4.43 -11.12 -12.80
N ALA A 212 -5.01 -10.37 -11.86
CA ALA A 212 -4.69 -8.96 -11.69
C ALA A 212 -3.22 -8.76 -11.26
N LEU A 213 -2.68 -9.63 -10.40
CA LEU A 213 -1.27 -9.61 -10.02
C LEU A 213 -0.36 -10.03 -11.18
N LEU A 214 -0.76 -10.99 -12.01
CA LEU A 214 -0.05 -11.31 -13.25
C LEU A 214 -0.02 -10.11 -14.21
N ALA A 215 -1.13 -9.38 -14.37
CA ALA A 215 -1.15 -8.16 -15.18
C ALA A 215 -0.17 -7.09 -14.65
N LYS A 216 -0.12 -6.89 -13.33
CA LYS A 216 0.87 -6.03 -12.65
C LYS A 216 2.31 -6.46 -12.87
N LEU A 217 2.56 -7.77 -12.83
CA LEU A 217 3.88 -8.34 -13.09
C LEU A 217 4.27 -8.10 -14.56
N TYR A 218 3.38 -8.38 -15.50
CA TYR A 218 3.63 -8.30 -16.94
C TYR A 218 3.80 -6.88 -17.47
N ILE A 219 3.01 -5.91 -16.99
CA ILE A 219 3.19 -4.52 -17.43
C ILE A 219 4.60 -4.01 -17.08
N ASN A 220 5.17 -4.47 -15.96
CA ASN A 220 6.50 -4.09 -15.49
C ASN A 220 7.63 -5.01 -15.96
N ALA A 221 7.34 -6.02 -16.79
CA ALA A 221 8.33 -7.02 -17.18
C ALA A 221 9.58 -6.43 -17.85
N GLU A 222 9.42 -5.36 -18.63
CA GLU A 222 10.57 -4.67 -19.25
C GLU A 222 11.50 -4.06 -18.19
N VAL A 223 10.95 -3.45 -17.14
CA VAL A 223 11.72 -2.90 -16.02
C VAL A 223 12.39 -4.01 -15.20
N TYR A 224 11.72 -5.14 -15.03
CA TYR A 224 12.18 -6.20 -14.12
C TYR A 224 13.15 -7.19 -14.77
N THR A 225 12.99 -7.40 -16.08
CA THR A 225 13.68 -8.47 -16.83
C THR A 225 14.43 -7.97 -18.07
N GLY A 226 14.22 -6.72 -18.48
CA GLY A 226 14.72 -6.18 -19.74
C GLY A 226 13.90 -6.58 -20.97
N THR A 227 12.81 -7.36 -20.80
CA THR A 227 11.95 -7.81 -21.90
C THR A 227 10.49 -7.44 -21.65
N ALA A 228 9.88 -6.70 -22.57
CA ALA A 228 8.47 -6.32 -22.50
C ALA A 228 7.53 -7.53 -22.65
N ARG A 229 6.43 -7.53 -21.89
CA ARG A 229 5.38 -8.58 -21.89
C ARG A 229 3.98 -7.97 -21.98
N TRP A 230 3.81 -6.93 -22.80
CA TRP A 230 2.54 -6.18 -22.90
C TRP A 230 1.37 -7.04 -23.37
N GLN A 231 1.60 -7.99 -24.28
CA GLN A 231 0.54 -8.90 -24.74
C GLN A 231 0.07 -9.84 -23.62
N ASP A 232 0.96 -10.31 -22.75
CA ASP A 232 0.59 -11.12 -21.58
C ASP A 232 -0.18 -10.28 -20.55
N CYS A 233 0.17 -9.00 -20.39
CA CYS A 233 -0.61 -8.07 -19.57
C CYS A 233 -2.05 -7.96 -20.09
N ILE A 234 -2.25 -7.76 -21.39
CA ILE A 234 -3.59 -7.71 -22.00
C ILE A 234 -4.35 -9.02 -21.75
N THR A 235 -3.71 -10.17 -21.98
CA THR A 235 -4.32 -11.49 -21.75
C THR A 235 -4.78 -11.68 -20.29
N ALA A 236 -3.95 -11.27 -19.32
CA ALA A 236 -4.31 -11.32 -17.91
C ALA A 236 -5.46 -10.36 -17.57
N CYS A 237 -5.47 -9.15 -18.13
CA CYS A 237 -6.56 -8.19 -17.96
C CYS A 237 -7.89 -8.70 -18.55
N ASP A 238 -7.84 -9.36 -19.69
CA ASP A 238 -9.01 -9.98 -20.33
C ASP A 238 -9.54 -11.15 -19.50
N ALA A 239 -8.65 -11.93 -18.88
CA ALA A 239 -9.03 -12.99 -17.95
C ALA A 239 -9.81 -12.43 -16.74
N VAL A 240 -9.34 -11.32 -16.14
CA VAL A 240 -10.09 -10.65 -15.05
C VAL A 240 -11.46 -10.17 -15.53
N THR A 241 -11.52 -9.53 -16.71
CA THR A 241 -12.77 -9.03 -17.30
C THR A 241 -13.78 -10.16 -17.50
N LYS A 242 -13.32 -11.32 -17.97
CA LYS A 242 -14.15 -12.51 -18.21
C LYS A 242 -14.76 -13.10 -16.95
N LEU A 243 -14.16 -12.87 -15.78
CA LEU A 243 -14.71 -13.30 -14.48
C LEU A 243 -15.92 -12.46 -14.03
N GLY A 244 -16.20 -11.34 -14.69
CA GLY A 244 -17.38 -10.51 -14.42
C GLY A 244 -17.15 -9.30 -13.51
N TYR A 245 -15.89 -8.96 -13.20
CA TYR A 245 -15.55 -7.70 -12.55
C TYR A 245 -15.99 -6.52 -13.42
N LYS A 246 -16.45 -5.45 -12.79
CA LYS A 246 -16.95 -4.25 -13.45
C LYS A 246 -16.70 -3.01 -12.59
N LEU A 247 -16.69 -1.84 -13.21
CA LEU A 247 -16.60 -0.58 -12.47
C LEU A 247 -17.85 -0.39 -11.60
N ASN A 248 -17.65 0.03 -10.36
CA ASN A 248 -18.71 0.54 -9.51
C ASN A 248 -19.10 1.94 -10.02
N SER A 249 -20.40 2.18 -10.15
CA SER A 249 -20.93 3.47 -10.59
C SER A 249 -20.60 4.60 -9.62
N ASP A 250 -20.52 4.28 -8.31
CA ASP A 250 -20.07 5.21 -7.29
C ASP A 250 -18.60 4.94 -6.94
N PHE A 251 -17.72 5.87 -7.29
CA PHE A 251 -16.29 5.80 -6.96
C PHE A 251 -16.06 5.72 -5.44
N PHE A 252 -16.81 6.47 -4.64
CA PHE A 252 -16.56 6.56 -3.19
C PHE A 252 -17.11 5.35 -2.42
N ALA A 253 -18.03 4.58 -2.99
CA ALA A 253 -18.48 3.32 -2.40
C ALA A 253 -17.32 2.33 -2.19
N LEU A 254 -16.29 2.37 -3.04
CA LEU A 254 -15.10 1.50 -2.96
C LEU A 254 -14.29 1.71 -1.67
N PHE A 255 -14.40 2.90 -1.06
CA PHE A 255 -13.56 3.36 0.04
C PHE A 255 -14.39 3.73 1.28
N ALA A 256 -15.67 3.37 1.28
CA ALA A 256 -16.57 3.56 2.41
C ALA A 256 -16.20 2.65 3.59
N THR A 257 -16.65 2.98 4.79
CA THR A 257 -16.46 2.15 6.00
C THR A 257 -17.19 0.81 5.95
N ASN A 258 -18.07 0.63 4.97
CA ASN A 258 -18.82 -0.58 4.72
C ASN A 258 -18.56 -1.15 3.30
N ASN A 259 -17.36 -0.97 2.77
CA ASN A 259 -16.97 -1.45 1.43
C ASN A 259 -16.85 -2.98 1.32
N GLN A 260 -16.98 -3.73 2.41
CA GLN A 260 -17.17 -5.19 2.38
C GLN A 260 -18.60 -5.62 2.04
N SER A 261 -19.58 -4.71 2.17
CA SER A 261 -21.01 -5.04 2.11
C SER A 261 -21.85 -4.13 1.22
N ASN A 262 -21.30 -3.03 0.71
CA ASN A 262 -22.02 -2.04 -0.10
C ASN A 262 -21.96 -2.28 -1.63
N GLY A 263 -21.51 -3.46 -2.06
CA GLY A 263 -21.36 -3.81 -3.48
C GLY A 263 -20.03 -3.39 -4.12
N ALA A 264 -19.07 -2.85 -3.36
CA ALA A 264 -17.72 -2.55 -3.87
C ALA A 264 -16.97 -3.79 -4.39
N ASN A 265 -17.32 -5.01 -3.95
CA ASN A 265 -16.72 -6.26 -4.38
C ASN A 265 -16.87 -6.56 -5.89
N VAL A 266 -17.76 -5.87 -6.61
CA VAL A 266 -17.83 -5.95 -8.07
C VAL A 266 -16.63 -5.32 -8.77
N GLU A 267 -15.91 -4.42 -8.10
CA GLU A 267 -14.72 -3.74 -8.60
C GLU A 267 -13.46 -4.06 -7.76
N ASN A 268 -13.57 -4.12 -6.43
CA ASN A 268 -12.47 -4.49 -5.55
C ASN A 268 -12.12 -5.97 -5.75
N ILE A 269 -10.91 -6.25 -6.26
CA ILE A 269 -10.43 -7.61 -6.56
C ILE A 269 -9.74 -8.22 -5.34
N ILE A 270 -8.87 -7.44 -4.68
CA ILE A 270 -8.25 -7.81 -3.41
C ILE A 270 -8.09 -6.55 -2.55
N VAL A 271 -8.37 -6.70 -1.26
CA VAL A 271 -8.32 -5.62 -0.27
C VAL A 271 -7.53 -6.08 0.95
N GLY A 272 -6.93 -5.13 1.67
CA GLY A 272 -6.52 -5.32 3.05
C GLY A 272 -7.75 -5.20 3.93
N VAL A 273 -8.16 -6.30 4.58
CA VAL A 273 -9.35 -6.32 5.44
C VAL A 273 -9.05 -5.66 6.78
N PHE A 274 -9.94 -4.76 7.20
CA PHE A 274 -9.90 -4.04 8.46
C PHE A 274 -11.24 -4.14 9.21
N ASP A 275 -11.12 -4.11 10.53
CA ASP A 275 -12.21 -3.90 11.47
C ASP A 275 -11.61 -3.11 12.62
N LYS A 276 -12.25 -2.01 13.01
CA LYS A 276 -11.69 -1.10 14.00
C LYS A 276 -11.43 -1.73 15.37
N ASN A 277 -12.06 -2.86 15.70
CA ASN A 277 -11.87 -3.58 16.96
C ASN A 277 -11.01 -4.85 16.80
N TYR A 278 -11.21 -5.61 15.72
CA TYR A 278 -10.68 -6.98 15.59
C TYR A 278 -9.57 -7.11 14.55
N ALA A 279 -9.60 -6.31 13.49
CA ALA A 279 -8.58 -6.28 12.43
C ALA A 279 -8.06 -4.84 12.27
N THR A 280 -7.42 -4.34 13.34
CA THR A 280 -6.94 -2.96 13.49
C THR A 280 -5.78 -2.58 12.56
N GLY A 281 -5.34 -1.31 12.60
CA GLY A 281 -4.14 -0.82 11.93
C GLY A 281 -4.37 0.13 10.75
N ASN A 282 -5.63 0.38 10.37
CA ASN A 282 -5.97 1.41 9.39
C ASN A 282 -6.11 2.77 10.09
N ASN A 283 -5.06 3.57 9.97
CA ASN A 283 -4.92 4.90 10.58
C ASN A 283 -4.86 6.03 9.54
N LEU A 284 -5.24 5.77 8.29
CA LEU A 284 -5.10 6.73 7.18
C LEU A 284 -5.78 8.08 7.46
N THR A 285 -6.94 8.04 8.13
CA THR A 285 -7.66 9.25 8.57
C THR A 285 -6.81 10.11 9.52
N MET A 286 -6.06 9.47 10.41
CA MET A 286 -5.23 10.15 11.41
C MET A 286 -3.97 10.74 10.79
N GLU A 287 -3.38 10.07 9.81
CA GLU A 287 -2.17 10.54 9.12
C GLU A 287 -2.34 11.90 8.43
N THR A 288 -3.52 12.15 7.86
CA THR A 288 -3.78 13.31 7.00
C THR A 288 -4.49 14.46 7.71
N LEU A 289 -5.55 14.20 8.48
CA LEU A 289 -6.42 15.26 8.95
C LEU A 289 -5.74 16.19 9.97
N HIS A 290 -6.24 17.42 10.07
CA HIS A 290 -5.79 18.40 11.06
C HIS A 290 -6.37 18.10 12.45
N PRO A 291 -5.68 18.34 13.58
CA PRO A 291 -6.17 18.04 14.93
C PRO A 291 -7.59 18.55 15.26
N THR A 292 -7.97 19.72 14.72
CA THR A 292 -9.32 20.29 14.88
C THR A 292 -10.44 19.40 14.32
N PHE A 293 -10.10 18.47 13.43
CA PHE A 293 -11.06 17.57 12.80
C PHE A 293 -11.54 16.46 13.75
N LYS A 294 -10.85 16.25 14.88
CA LYS A 294 -11.35 15.43 15.99
C LYS A 294 -12.77 15.84 16.38
N ALA A 295 -13.02 17.15 16.52
CA ALA A 295 -14.34 17.68 16.87
C ALA A 295 -15.31 17.68 15.68
N LYS A 296 -14.83 17.97 14.46
CA LYS A 296 -15.66 17.97 13.24
C LYS A 296 -16.30 16.62 12.97
N TYR A 297 -15.51 15.54 13.08
CA TYR A 297 -15.93 14.18 12.73
C TYR A 297 -16.22 13.28 13.93
N SER A 298 -16.14 13.81 15.16
CA SER A 298 -16.33 13.03 16.40
C SER A 298 -15.42 11.78 16.41
N LEU A 299 -14.12 11.97 16.16
CA LEU A 299 -13.21 10.86 15.88
C LEU A 299 -12.92 9.94 17.08
N GLY A 300 -13.11 10.39 18.32
CA GLY A 300 -12.83 9.60 19.52
C GLY A 300 -11.84 10.30 20.45
N ALA A 301 -10.96 9.52 21.09
CA ALA A 301 -10.01 10.03 22.09
C ALA A 301 -8.79 10.72 21.45
N ASP A 302 -8.33 10.24 20.30
CA ASP A 302 -7.10 10.72 19.67
C ASP A 302 -7.36 11.86 18.67
N SER A 303 -6.37 12.73 18.52
CA SER A 303 -6.38 13.81 17.51
C SER A 303 -5.61 13.38 16.27
N PRO A 304 -6.10 13.68 15.06
CA PRO A 304 -5.32 13.52 13.83
C PRO A 304 -4.00 14.30 13.85
N TRP A 305 -3.06 13.86 13.01
CA TRP A 305 -1.65 14.20 13.11
C TRP A 305 -1.19 15.27 12.11
N ASN A 306 -2.01 15.63 11.12
CA ASN A 306 -1.73 16.69 10.13
C ASN A 306 -0.49 16.49 9.26
N GLY A 307 -0.04 15.26 9.03
CA GLY A 307 1.18 15.01 8.26
C GLY A 307 0.94 15.02 6.77
N TYR A 308 0.21 14.01 6.31
CA TYR A 308 0.17 13.62 4.91
C TYR A 308 -0.70 14.58 4.10
N ALA A 309 -0.13 15.11 3.03
CA ALA A 309 -0.77 15.99 2.06
C ALA A 309 -0.35 15.62 0.64
N THR A 310 -0.90 16.34 -0.33
CA THR A 310 -0.59 16.14 -1.75
C THR A 310 0.05 17.37 -2.36
N TYR A 311 0.96 17.13 -3.31
CA TYR A 311 1.60 18.20 -4.06
C TYR A 311 0.59 18.97 -4.93
N ALA A 312 0.77 20.29 -5.01
CA ALA A 312 -0.11 21.19 -5.75
C ALA A 312 -0.27 20.79 -7.23
N ASP A 313 0.81 20.35 -7.87
CA ASP A 313 0.81 19.90 -9.27
C ASP A 313 -0.10 18.71 -9.49
N PHE A 314 0.03 17.69 -8.65
CA PHE A 314 -0.80 16.50 -8.74
C PHE A 314 -2.28 16.83 -8.49
N TYR A 315 -2.56 17.62 -7.45
CA TYR A 315 -3.91 18.14 -7.21
C TYR A 315 -4.46 18.96 -8.40
N GLY A 316 -3.59 19.72 -9.07
CA GLY A 316 -3.91 20.50 -10.26
C GLY A 316 -4.30 19.67 -11.48
N THR A 317 -3.99 18.37 -11.51
CA THR A 317 -4.37 17.49 -12.62
C THR A 317 -5.86 17.14 -12.66
N PHE A 318 -6.60 17.34 -11.55
CA PHE A 318 -8.02 17.07 -11.49
C PHE A 318 -8.82 18.23 -12.09
N ALA A 319 -9.58 17.95 -13.15
CA ALA A 319 -10.55 18.89 -13.71
C ALA A 319 -11.61 19.27 -12.66
N SER A 320 -12.23 20.45 -12.79
CA SER A 320 -13.24 20.91 -11.84
C SER A 320 -14.48 20.02 -11.78
N ASN A 321 -14.82 19.36 -12.89
CA ASN A 321 -15.93 18.41 -12.99
C ASN A 321 -15.51 16.94 -12.75
N ASP A 322 -14.23 16.68 -12.44
CA ASP A 322 -13.79 15.34 -12.06
C ASP A 322 -14.35 15.01 -10.67
N VAL A 323 -15.25 14.03 -10.58
CA VAL A 323 -15.89 13.64 -9.32
C VAL A 323 -14.88 13.21 -8.26
N ARG A 324 -13.72 12.67 -8.69
CA ARG A 324 -12.65 12.23 -7.79
C ARG A 324 -12.00 13.42 -7.08
N LYS A 325 -12.14 14.64 -7.59
CA LYS A 325 -11.64 15.86 -6.92
C LYS A 325 -12.27 16.07 -5.54
N ASN A 326 -13.45 15.49 -5.29
CA ASN A 326 -14.12 15.50 -3.98
C ASN A 326 -13.37 14.67 -2.91
N GLN A 327 -12.35 13.89 -3.29
CA GLN A 327 -11.48 13.20 -2.36
C GLN A 327 -10.51 14.13 -1.62
N TRP A 328 -10.51 15.43 -1.94
CA TRP A 328 -9.61 16.42 -1.36
C TRP A 328 -10.35 17.47 -0.55
N LEU A 329 -9.91 17.66 0.70
CA LEU A 329 -10.26 18.84 1.48
C LEU A 329 -9.37 20.00 1.06
N GLN A 330 -10.00 21.02 0.48
CA GLN A 330 -9.40 22.32 0.17
C GLN A 330 -10.30 23.47 0.64
N GLY A 331 -9.74 24.67 0.70
CA GLY A 331 -10.51 25.87 1.03
C GLY A 331 -10.82 25.99 2.52
N VAL A 332 -11.70 26.94 2.86
CA VAL A 332 -12.17 27.19 4.23
C VAL A 332 -12.90 25.95 4.75
N GLN A 333 -12.45 25.45 5.90
CA GLN A 333 -13.04 24.30 6.57
C GLN A 333 -14.05 24.74 7.61
N THR A 334 -15.17 24.04 7.69
CA THR A 334 -16.21 24.27 8.69
C THR A 334 -16.29 23.14 9.70
N ASP A 335 -16.79 23.46 10.89
CA ASP A 335 -17.16 22.50 11.91
C ASP A 335 -18.46 21.77 11.53
N LYS A 336 -18.94 20.89 12.42
CA LYS A 336 -20.19 20.12 12.21
C LYS A 336 -21.46 20.98 12.08
N ASN A 337 -21.41 22.24 12.52
CA ASN A 337 -22.52 23.18 12.47
C ASN A 337 -22.41 24.16 11.29
N GLY A 338 -21.37 24.03 10.44
CA GLY A 338 -21.13 24.92 9.30
C GLY A 338 -20.38 26.22 9.64
N SER A 339 -19.89 26.38 10.87
CA SER A 339 -19.10 27.56 11.25
C SER A 339 -17.63 27.38 10.83
N PRO A 340 -16.92 28.43 10.37
CA PRO A 340 -15.50 28.33 10.06
C PRO A 340 -14.69 27.81 11.26
N ILE A 341 -13.83 26.81 11.02
CA ILE A 341 -12.94 26.28 12.05
C ILE A 341 -11.84 27.31 12.30
N ILE A 342 -11.65 27.67 13.57
CA ILE A 342 -10.56 28.54 14.01
C ILE A 342 -9.46 27.70 14.68
N TYR A 343 -8.20 28.03 14.41
CA TYR A 343 -7.04 27.38 15.01
C TYR A 343 -5.89 28.38 15.25
N ASN A 344 -4.96 28.01 16.11
CA ASN A 344 -3.69 28.71 16.28
C ASN A 344 -2.62 27.89 15.56
N ASP A 345 -1.89 28.51 14.64
CA ASP A 345 -0.88 27.82 13.87
C ASP A 345 0.41 27.69 14.68
N ALA A 346 0.72 26.46 15.10
CA ALA A 346 1.90 26.19 15.91
C ALA A 346 3.22 26.42 15.15
N VAL A 347 3.19 26.48 13.81
CA VAL A 347 4.39 26.64 12.96
C VAL A 347 4.68 28.11 12.70
N THR A 348 3.66 28.91 12.39
CA THR A 348 3.83 30.35 12.12
C THR A 348 3.69 31.22 13.37
N GLY A 349 3.09 30.69 14.45
CA GLY A 349 2.79 31.43 15.68
C GLY A 349 1.55 32.33 15.58
N GLU A 350 0.89 32.35 14.43
CA GLU A 350 -0.33 33.12 14.22
C GLU A 350 -1.51 32.52 14.99
N THR A 351 -2.35 33.38 15.58
CA THR A 351 -3.51 32.96 16.38
C THR A 351 -4.83 33.33 15.71
N ASN A 352 -5.91 32.64 16.08
CA ASN A 352 -7.27 32.89 15.60
C ASN A 352 -7.41 32.84 14.07
N LYS A 353 -6.66 31.96 13.40
CA LYS A 353 -6.75 31.77 11.96
C LYS A 353 -7.96 30.93 11.59
N THR A 354 -8.63 31.31 10.51
CA THR A 354 -9.56 30.40 9.84
C THR A 354 -8.75 29.28 9.17
N LEU A 355 -9.12 28.03 9.45
CA LEU A 355 -8.50 26.88 8.80
C LEU A 355 -8.91 26.83 7.33
N ASN A 356 -7.97 27.18 6.47
CA ASN A 356 -8.14 27.24 5.02
C ASN A 356 -7.05 26.40 4.34
N PHE A 357 -7.39 25.21 3.88
CA PHE A 357 -6.42 24.34 3.21
C PHE A 357 -6.09 24.86 1.81
N THR A 358 -4.82 25.12 1.56
CA THR A 358 -4.34 25.61 0.26
C THR A 358 -3.56 24.51 -0.48
N PRO A 359 -3.74 24.30 -1.80
CA PRO A 359 -2.94 23.32 -2.53
C PRO A 359 -1.43 23.56 -2.44
N LYS A 360 -1.00 24.83 -2.38
CA LYS A 360 0.40 25.20 -2.26
C LYS A 360 0.97 24.77 -0.92
N ILE A 361 2.18 24.20 -0.97
CA ILE A 361 3.08 23.99 0.17
C ILE A 361 4.31 24.86 -0.10
N ASN A 362 4.77 25.62 0.88
CA ASN A 362 5.85 26.59 0.70
C ASN A 362 7.23 26.02 1.05
N SER A 363 7.30 25.02 1.94
CA SER A 363 8.54 24.33 2.32
C SER A 363 8.21 22.94 2.87
N ILE A 364 8.97 21.91 2.49
CA ILE A 364 8.81 20.56 3.05
C ILE A 364 9.47 20.44 4.43
N GLU A 365 10.30 21.42 4.81
CA GLU A 365 10.98 21.52 6.09
C GLU A 365 10.21 22.38 7.10
N LYS A 366 9.29 23.24 6.65
CA LYS A 366 8.54 24.16 7.52
C LYS A 366 7.19 24.59 6.94
N ALA A 367 6.32 23.64 6.62
CA ALA A 367 4.99 23.95 6.10
C ALA A 367 4.05 24.44 7.22
N ALA A 368 3.34 25.55 7.02
CA ALA A 368 2.28 26.00 7.92
C ALA A 368 1.14 24.96 7.98
N GLN A 369 0.43 24.82 9.11
CA GLN A 369 -0.45 23.67 9.35
C GLN A 369 -1.58 23.52 8.32
N ASN A 370 -1.97 24.60 7.64
CA ASN A 370 -3.00 24.63 6.61
C ASN A 370 -2.49 24.41 5.17
N GLU A 371 -1.18 24.30 4.95
CA GLU A 371 -0.62 24.08 3.61
C GLU A 371 -0.82 22.64 3.12
N GLY A 372 -1.06 22.46 1.83
CA GLY A 372 -1.44 21.20 1.19
C GLY A 372 -2.93 20.87 1.35
N VAL A 373 -3.51 20.18 0.36
CA VAL A 373 -4.85 19.59 0.50
C VAL A 373 -4.79 18.28 1.33
N ARG A 374 -5.89 17.90 1.99
CA ARG A 374 -5.97 16.65 2.77
C ARG A 374 -6.82 15.59 2.07
N LEU A 375 -6.39 14.34 2.12
CA LEU A 375 -7.10 13.24 1.48
C LEU A 375 -8.27 12.77 2.36
N ILE A 376 -9.44 12.62 1.77
CA ILE A 376 -10.64 11.97 2.34
C ILE A 376 -11.26 10.96 1.36
N LYS A 377 -10.43 10.35 0.50
CA LYS A 377 -10.82 9.28 -0.41
C LYS A 377 -11.47 8.12 0.33
N TYR A 378 -10.78 7.65 1.37
CA TYR A 378 -11.33 6.71 2.33
C TYR A 378 -12.22 7.46 3.32
N GLN A 379 -13.44 6.98 3.49
CA GLN A 379 -14.46 7.65 4.27
C GLN A 379 -13.98 7.87 5.71
N VAL A 380 -14.04 9.12 6.17
CA VAL A 380 -13.73 9.48 7.55
C VAL A 380 -14.79 8.91 8.48
N GLN A 381 -14.37 8.04 9.40
CA GLN A 381 -15.25 7.36 10.34
C GLN A 381 -15.26 8.07 11.71
N SER A 382 -16.45 8.25 12.28
CA SER A 382 -16.63 8.71 13.67
C SER A 382 -16.40 7.59 14.68
N ASN A 383 -16.05 7.94 15.91
CA ASN A 383 -15.89 7.02 17.05
C ASN A 383 -14.87 5.90 16.77
N LEU A 384 -13.66 6.30 16.40
CA LEU A 384 -12.52 5.40 16.23
C LEU A 384 -12.07 4.90 17.62
N PRO A 385 -12.05 3.59 17.88
CA PRO A 385 -11.34 3.01 19.02
C PRO A 385 -9.83 3.15 18.78
N GLY A 386 -9.21 4.09 19.50
CA GLY A 386 -7.87 4.55 19.20
C GLY A 386 -7.83 5.28 17.86
N ASN A 387 -7.07 4.75 16.90
CA ASN A 387 -6.84 5.31 15.58
C ASN A 387 -7.29 4.41 14.43
N ASN A 388 -8.20 3.45 14.68
CA ASN A 388 -8.53 2.38 13.74
C ASN A 388 -9.88 2.62 13.04
N ALA A 389 -9.89 2.50 11.71
CA ALA A 389 -11.08 2.62 10.86
C ALA A 389 -11.50 1.28 10.22
N ASP A 390 -12.77 1.17 9.85
CA ASP A 390 -13.40 -0.03 9.25
C ASP A 390 -13.23 -0.13 7.73
N ASN A 391 -12.86 0.94 7.03
CA ASN A 391 -12.75 0.86 5.56
C ASN A 391 -11.60 -0.08 5.16
N ASP A 392 -11.92 -1.05 4.29
CA ASP A 392 -10.92 -1.97 3.74
C ASP A 392 -10.06 -1.25 2.72
N TRP A 393 -8.74 -1.48 2.73
CA TRP A 393 -7.82 -0.80 1.83
C TRP A 393 -7.75 -1.51 0.47
N ALA A 394 -8.10 -0.82 -0.61
CA ALA A 394 -8.05 -1.39 -1.94
C ALA A 394 -6.62 -1.62 -2.42
N ILE A 395 -6.26 -2.89 -2.69
CA ILE A 395 -4.93 -3.26 -3.17
C ILE A 395 -4.96 -3.39 -4.71
N LEU A 396 -5.86 -4.22 -5.25
CA LEU A 396 -6.11 -4.35 -6.69
C LEU A 396 -7.60 -4.15 -6.96
N ARG A 397 -7.90 -3.35 -7.98
CA ARG A 397 -9.27 -3.04 -8.42
C ARG A 397 -9.40 -3.17 -9.93
N TYR A 398 -10.63 -3.35 -10.41
CA TYR A 398 -10.90 -3.49 -11.83
C TYR A 398 -10.58 -2.23 -12.65
N ALA A 399 -10.69 -1.02 -12.09
CA ALA A 399 -10.26 0.20 -12.78
C ALA A 399 -8.77 0.16 -13.14
N ASP A 400 -7.93 -0.39 -12.26
CA ASP A 400 -6.51 -0.56 -12.53
C ASP A 400 -6.26 -1.54 -13.69
N VAL A 401 -6.99 -2.65 -13.72
CA VAL A 401 -6.95 -3.64 -14.82
C VAL A 401 -7.27 -3.00 -16.17
N LEU A 402 -8.30 -2.16 -16.22
CA LEU A 402 -8.66 -1.41 -17.44
C LEU A 402 -7.54 -0.45 -17.87
N LEU A 403 -6.92 0.25 -16.92
CA LEU A 403 -5.83 1.18 -17.21
C LEU A 403 -4.52 0.47 -17.59
N LEU A 404 -4.23 -0.70 -17.01
CA LEU A 404 -3.12 -1.57 -17.40
C LEU A 404 -3.31 -2.08 -18.83
N LYS A 405 -4.52 -2.54 -19.18
CA LYS A 405 -4.87 -2.93 -20.54
C LYS A 405 -4.74 -1.76 -21.52
N ALA A 406 -5.17 -0.56 -21.11
CA ALA A 406 -5.03 0.64 -21.93
C ALA A 406 -3.57 0.97 -22.22
N GLU A 407 -2.73 0.96 -21.18
CA GLU A 407 -1.28 1.18 -21.31
C GLU A 407 -0.64 0.15 -22.26
N ALA A 408 -0.84 -1.15 -21.98
CA ALA A 408 -0.26 -2.23 -22.77
C ALA A 408 -0.71 -2.18 -24.24
N SER A 409 -1.99 -1.90 -24.48
CA SER A 409 -2.55 -1.77 -25.83
C SER A 409 -1.92 -0.60 -26.58
N LEU A 410 -1.74 0.55 -25.91
CA LEU A 410 -1.13 1.72 -26.52
C LEU A 410 0.36 1.48 -26.86
N ARG A 411 1.10 0.79 -25.98
CA ARG A 411 2.50 0.39 -26.24
C ARG A 411 2.64 -0.55 -27.44
N LEU A 412 1.61 -1.35 -27.74
CA LEU A 412 1.52 -2.21 -28.91
C LEU A 412 0.94 -1.51 -30.16
N GLY A 413 0.67 -0.20 -30.10
CA GLY A 413 0.08 0.56 -31.21
C GLY A 413 -1.42 0.34 -31.42
N ASN A 414 -2.11 -0.34 -30.50
CA ASN A 414 -3.55 -0.59 -30.56
C ASN A 414 -4.34 0.50 -29.82
N THR A 415 -4.37 1.70 -30.42
CA THR A 415 -5.05 2.87 -29.84
C THR A 415 -6.55 2.66 -29.63
N ALA A 416 -7.22 1.92 -30.51
CA ALA A 416 -8.66 1.65 -30.38
C ALA A 416 -8.99 0.85 -29.10
N THR A 417 -8.19 -0.17 -28.79
CA THR A 417 -8.35 -0.95 -27.55
C THR A 417 -7.96 -0.12 -26.33
N ALA A 418 -6.95 0.73 -26.44
CA ALA A 418 -6.56 1.65 -25.38
C ALA A 418 -7.69 2.60 -24.99
N LEU A 419 -8.32 3.24 -25.99
CA LEU A 419 -9.48 4.12 -25.81
C LEU A 419 -10.67 3.38 -25.18
N THR A 420 -10.98 2.18 -25.68
CA THR A 420 -12.10 1.38 -25.18
C THR A 420 -11.89 0.94 -23.72
N SER A 421 -10.65 0.70 -23.32
CA SER A 421 -10.32 0.30 -21.94
C SER A 421 -10.30 1.49 -20.98
N LEU A 422 -9.77 2.64 -21.39
CA LEU A 422 -9.60 3.81 -20.53
C LEU A 422 -10.87 4.66 -20.38
N ASN A 423 -11.66 4.83 -21.45
CA ASN A 423 -12.83 5.72 -21.43
C ASN A 423 -13.90 5.37 -20.38
N PRO A 424 -14.19 4.10 -20.04
CA PRO A 424 -15.08 3.78 -18.93
C PRO A 424 -14.67 4.41 -17.60
N VAL A 425 -13.36 4.46 -17.29
CA VAL A 425 -12.84 5.08 -16.06
C VAL A 425 -13.08 6.60 -16.07
N ARG A 426 -12.82 7.25 -17.21
CA ARG A 426 -13.07 8.69 -17.40
C ARG A 426 -14.55 9.05 -17.27
N LEU A 427 -15.42 8.28 -17.92
CA LEU A 427 -16.85 8.51 -17.93
C LEU A 427 -17.44 8.37 -16.52
N ARG A 428 -17.01 7.34 -15.76
CA ARG A 428 -17.40 7.19 -14.35
C ARG A 428 -16.94 8.39 -13.52
N ALA A 429 -15.78 8.96 -13.84
CA ALA A 429 -15.27 10.15 -13.19
C ALA A 429 -15.98 11.47 -13.59
N GLY A 430 -17.00 11.43 -14.45
CA GLY A 430 -17.71 12.62 -14.94
C GLY A 430 -16.99 13.38 -16.06
N LEU A 431 -15.94 12.78 -16.64
CA LEU A 431 -15.15 13.37 -17.72
C LEU A 431 -15.64 12.90 -19.08
N ALA A 432 -15.39 13.71 -20.11
CA ALA A 432 -15.63 13.30 -21.49
C ALA A 432 -14.71 12.13 -21.90
N ALA A 433 -15.23 11.23 -22.73
CA ALA A 433 -14.44 10.21 -23.40
C ALA A 433 -13.30 10.86 -24.18
N ALA A 434 -12.09 10.34 -24.02
CA ALA A 434 -10.95 10.72 -24.84
C ALA A 434 -11.18 10.23 -26.27
N THR A 435 -10.75 11.03 -27.25
CA THR A 435 -10.75 10.69 -28.68
C THR A 435 -9.36 10.32 -29.19
N ALA A 436 -8.32 10.67 -28.43
CA ALA A 436 -6.92 10.31 -28.65
C ALA A 436 -6.25 10.06 -27.30
N LEU A 437 -5.17 9.27 -27.30
CA LEU A 437 -4.40 8.97 -26.09
C LEU A 437 -2.90 8.92 -26.39
N THR A 438 -2.13 9.52 -25.51
CA THR A 438 -0.69 9.33 -25.35
C THR A 438 -0.42 8.48 -24.10
N LEU A 439 0.82 7.99 -23.94
CA LEU A 439 1.22 7.33 -22.69
C LEU A 439 1.12 8.29 -21.49
N ASP A 440 1.44 9.56 -21.67
CA ASP A 440 1.32 10.56 -20.59
C ASP A 440 -0.15 10.77 -20.16
N ASP A 441 -1.11 10.67 -21.09
CA ASP A 441 -2.55 10.69 -20.76
C ASP A 441 -2.94 9.48 -19.89
N VAL A 442 -2.42 8.30 -20.21
CA VAL A 442 -2.66 7.08 -19.42
C VAL A 442 -2.04 7.21 -18.03
N LEU A 443 -0.79 7.68 -17.92
CA LEU A 443 -0.12 7.90 -16.63
C LEU A 443 -0.87 8.92 -15.77
N ALA A 444 -1.38 10.00 -16.37
CA ALA A 444 -2.15 11.01 -15.66
C ALA A 444 -3.50 10.45 -15.17
N GLU A 445 -4.18 9.64 -16.00
CA GLU A 445 -5.44 8.98 -15.61
C GLU A 445 -5.22 7.94 -14.50
N ARG A 446 -4.12 7.18 -14.56
CA ARG A 446 -3.72 6.24 -13.49
C ARG A 446 -3.50 6.95 -12.16
N GLY A 447 -2.81 8.07 -12.15
CA GLY A 447 -2.60 8.84 -10.90
C GLY A 447 -3.93 9.30 -10.29
N ARG A 448 -4.81 9.94 -11.10
CA ARG A 448 -6.12 10.41 -10.61
C ARG A 448 -7.01 9.27 -10.10
N GLU A 449 -7.00 8.12 -10.78
CA GLU A 449 -7.83 6.98 -10.44
C GLU A 449 -7.32 6.21 -9.22
N LEU A 450 -6.01 6.01 -9.12
CA LEU A 450 -5.36 5.16 -8.12
C LEU A 450 -4.68 5.95 -7.00
N THR A 451 -5.13 7.18 -6.77
CA THR A 451 -4.53 8.10 -5.80
C THR A 451 -4.31 7.42 -4.44
N TRP A 452 -3.06 7.41 -3.97
CA TRP A 452 -2.62 6.83 -2.69
C TRP A 452 -2.97 5.34 -2.48
N GLU A 453 -3.07 4.56 -3.56
CA GLU A 453 -3.29 3.10 -3.50
C GLU A 453 -2.01 2.28 -3.63
N GLY A 454 -0.84 2.92 -3.58
CA GLY A 454 0.45 2.24 -3.48
C GLY A 454 1.02 1.80 -4.80
N TRP A 455 0.81 2.57 -5.87
CA TRP A 455 1.25 2.21 -7.23
C TRP A 455 2.10 3.27 -7.92
N ARG A 456 2.08 4.52 -7.44
CA ARG A 456 2.53 5.65 -8.24
C ARG A 456 4.01 5.61 -8.60
N ARG A 457 4.91 5.29 -7.66
CA ARG A 457 6.34 5.13 -7.94
C ARG A 457 6.62 4.10 -9.04
N SER A 458 6.02 2.91 -8.97
CA SER A 458 6.21 1.85 -9.97
C SER A 458 5.75 2.32 -11.36
N ASP A 459 4.61 3.01 -11.43
CA ASP A 459 4.13 3.63 -12.66
C ASP A 459 5.11 4.69 -13.20
N LEU A 460 5.57 5.62 -12.37
CA LEU A 460 6.54 6.64 -12.79
C LEU A 460 7.86 6.04 -13.30
N ILE A 461 8.36 4.96 -12.66
CA ILE A 461 9.58 4.27 -13.09
C ILE A 461 9.38 3.67 -14.49
N ARG A 462 8.28 2.94 -14.70
CA ARG A 462 7.97 2.30 -15.99
C ARG A 462 7.71 3.30 -17.13
N PHE A 463 7.28 4.51 -16.80
CA PHE A 463 7.11 5.60 -17.77
C PHE A 463 8.37 6.48 -17.92
N GLY A 464 9.44 6.21 -17.18
CA GLY A 464 10.67 7.01 -17.22
C GLY A 464 10.50 8.44 -16.68
N LYS A 465 9.54 8.65 -15.77
CA LYS A 465 9.21 9.96 -15.18
C LYS A 465 9.60 10.08 -13.71
N TRP A 466 10.07 8.99 -13.08
CA TRP A 466 10.40 8.96 -11.64
C TRP A 466 11.54 9.92 -11.29
N GLU A 467 12.60 9.95 -12.11
CA GLU A 467 13.71 10.89 -11.97
C GLU A 467 13.35 12.31 -12.44
N GLY A 468 12.11 12.56 -12.86
CA GLY A 468 11.65 13.83 -13.38
C GLY A 468 11.58 14.94 -12.32
N ASN A 469 11.53 16.18 -12.82
CA ASN A 469 11.21 17.34 -12.01
C ASN A 469 9.70 17.37 -11.79
N TRP A 470 9.30 17.25 -10.54
CA TRP A 470 7.95 17.59 -10.12
C TRP A 470 8.13 18.87 -9.33
N THR A 471 7.40 19.89 -9.75
CA THR A 471 7.45 21.33 -9.41
C THR A 471 7.73 21.70 -7.94
N THR A 472 7.59 20.75 -7.03
CA THR A 472 7.57 20.90 -5.58
C THR A 472 8.73 20.26 -4.83
N LYS A 473 9.75 19.72 -5.51
CA LYS A 473 10.86 19.06 -4.80
C LYS A 473 11.76 20.03 -4.00
N SER A 474 11.56 21.36 -4.02
CA SER A 474 12.52 22.33 -3.47
C SER A 474 12.31 22.88 -2.08
N GLU A 475 13.43 23.22 -1.44
CA GLU A 475 13.52 23.78 -0.08
C GLU A 475 12.66 25.04 0.10
N ASN A 476 12.30 25.74 -0.99
CA ASN A 476 11.49 26.96 -0.97
C ASN A 476 10.38 27.03 -2.04
N PHE A 477 10.10 25.94 -2.76
CA PHE A 477 9.11 25.85 -3.86
C PHE A 477 9.23 26.95 -4.94
N ASN A 478 10.35 27.68 -4.99
CA ASN A 478 10.62 28.84 -5.86
C ASN A 478 11.96 28.71 -6.62
N THR A 479 12.77 27.69 -6.35
CA THR A 479 13.94 27.30 -7.14
C THR A 479 13.79 25.83 -7.55
N PRO A 480 14.27 25.37 -8.72
CA PRO A 480 14.26 23.95 -9.04
C PRO A 480 15.14 23.20 -8.04
N PHE A 481 14.59 22.18 -7.40
CA PHE A 481 15.38 21.26 -6.60
C PHE A 481 15.81 20.09 -7.44
N GLU A 482 17.08 19.78 -7.28
CA GLU A 482 17.68 18.63 -7.92
C GLU A 482 17.53 17.45 -6.98
N LEU A 483 17.01 16.35 -7.51
CA LEU A 483 17.14 15.04 -6.87
C LEU A 483 18.56 14.86 -6.37
N VAL A 484 18.73 14.31 -5.16
CA VAL A 484 20.07 14.02 -4.64
C VAL A 484 20.81 13.08 -5.61
N SER A 485 20.06 12.24 -6.32
CA SER A 485 20.58 11.52 -7.48
C SER A 485 19.48 11.25 -8.50
N ARG A 486 19.83 11.40 -9.79
CA ARG A 486 19.03 10.91 -10.93
C ARG A 486 19.51 9.57 -11.45
N ASP A 487 20.38 8.89 -10.71
CA ASP A 487 20.95 7.61 -11.11
C ASP A 487 19.83 6.56 -11.21
N PRO A 488 19.55 6.01 -12.41
CA PRO A 488 18.56 4.96 -12.59
C PRO A 488 18.84 3.70 -11.77
N SER A 489 20.06 3.50 -11.27
CA SER A 489 20.39 2.39 -10.35
C SER A 489 19.61 2.47 -9.03
N ARG A 490 19.19 3.67 -8.62
CA ARG A 490 18.41 3.93 -7.40
C ARG A 490 16.89 3.73 -7.57
N ARG A 491 16.44 3.26 -8.74
CA ARG A 491 15.05 2.81 -8.99
C ARG A 491 14.68 1.57 -8.18
N VAL A 492 15.63 0.91 -7.55
CA VAL A 492 15.40 -0.04 -6.46
C VAL A 492 15.88 0.58 -5.15
N PHE A 493 15.20 0.28 -4.06
CA PHE A 493 15.61 0.69 -2.73
C PHE A 493 16.88 -0.05 -2.29
N PRO A 494 17.66 0.53 -1.37
CA PRO A 494 18.80 -0.16 -0.79
C PRO A 494 18.35 -1.37 0.03
N ILE A 495 19.16 -2.42 0.02
CA ILE A 495 19.03 -3.51 0.98
C ILE A 495 19.31 -2.93 2.38
N PRO A 496 18.40 -3.10 3.37
CA PRO A 496 18.59 -2.48 4.67
C PRO A 496 19.80 -3.05 5.41
N ALA A 497 20.47 -2.20 6.19
CA ALA A 497 21.71 -2.53 6.89
C ALA A 497 21.53 -3.72 7.84
N THR A 498 20.40 -3.80 8.54
CA THR A 498 20.07 -4.93 9.43
C THR A 498 20.02 -6.25 8.68
N GLN A 499 19.52 -6.24 7.43
CA GLN A 499 19.39 -7.45 6.61
C GLN A 499 20.76 -7.88 6.10
N LEU A 500 21.59 -6.93 5.62
CA LEU A 500 22.98 -7.16 5.22
C LEU A 500 23.81 -7.77 6.37
N SER A 501 23.59 -7.30 7.60
CA SER A 501 24.25 -7.85 8.78
C SER A 501 23.75 -9.26 9.13
N SER A 502 22.46 -9.56 8.95
CA SER A 502 21.89 -10.87 9.27
C SER A 502 22.23 -11.97 8.27
N ASN A 503 22.48 -11.62 7.01
CA ASN A 503 22.78 -12.57 5.95
C ASN A 503 24.01 -12.08 5.16
N PRO A 504 25.21 -12.66 5.42
CA PRO A 504 26.47 -12.22 4.82
C PRO A 504 26.57 -12.49 3.31
N LEU A 505 25.64 -13.28 2.75
CA LEU A 505 25.54 -13.54 1.31
C LEU A 505 24.83 -12.41 0.56
N LEU A 506 24.10 -11.53 1.25
CA LEU A 506 23.49 -10.37 0.63
C LEU A 506 24.56 -9.38 0.16
N LYS A 507 24.26 -8.72 -0.96
CA LYS A 507 25.03 -7.61 -1.51
C LYS A 507 24.10 -6.42 -1.71
N GLN A 508 24.65 -5.23 -1.53
CA GLN A 508 23.90 -4.00 -1.74
C GLN A 508 23.52 -3.85 -3.22
N ASN A 509 22.38 -3.20 -3.47
CA ASN A 509 21.97 -2.79 -4.80
C ASN A 509 22.91 -1.70 -5.35
N PRO A 510 23.18 -1.68 -6.67
CA PRO A 510 23.99 -0.62 -7.27
C PRO A 510 23.44 0.77 -6.92
N GLY A 511 24.35 1.72 -6.66
CA GLY A 511 24.00 3.10 -6.30
C GLY A 511 23.95 3.41 -4.79
N TYR A 512 24.21 2.43 -3.92
CA TYR A 512 24.18 2.56 -2.46
C TYR A 512 25.40 2.00 -1.73
#